data_AF-A0A2V9XAK4-F1
#
_entry.id   AF-A0A2V9XAK4-F1
#
_cell.length_a   1.000
_cell.length_b   1.000
_cell.length_c   1.000
_cell.angle_alpha   90.00
_cell.angle_beta   90.00
_cell.angle_gamma   90.00
#
_symmetry.space_group_name_H-M   'P 1'
#
loop_
_entity.id
_entity.type
_entity.pdbx_description
1 polymer ?
#
loop_
_entity_poly.entity_id
_entity_poly.type
_entity_poly.pdbx_seq_one_letter_code
_entity_poly.pdbx_strand_id
1 'polypeptide(L)'
;MKKFVPLFALTAVIACLTTARAAIITVNTEDNTDFSAGKTNLVTAINSLSDGDTIAFNIPGAAGQVHYLQTPPNGYRIITNNNVKIDGYTQPTATPNTNPIHAANNAKIKICLDSRNGNGTDMGNIESLGPPGENYGFGHCEWAVLGFFGGTNLNIKGLAILTAPAVDPNKNDTSLCNPSDSGCGGPPCIKGLSFARDYPRSCANWHVSGCWIAVDPADGQIKYLADGTTVAAPAIAIAAYRHRDASSSNPVYPQPGIIGVAAGSSNPRAEFNVIINGYGFDSEGLNYRISGNFWGVLPDGMTSADFSVLNGGAQLGDGFVEIGRDVSNTVIGTDGDGINDADEGNVFGGFAKGGAVMINLYSTPQTNIVIAGNTFGVAVDGVTRFTNTAAVVDGFNSQATAQFGSDFDGLSDAVEGNVVFNNNPFATVFPDPAAAAEPRLLALSPG
;
A
#
# COMPACT_ATOMS: atom_id res chain seq x y z
N MET A 1 -61.00 -23.56 -44.46
CA MET A 1 -59.99 -22.49 -44.62
C MET A 1 -58.94 -22.66 -43.55
N LYS A 2 -57.69 -22.84 -43.99
CA LYS A 2 -56.51 -23.16 -43.18
C LYS A 2 -56.19 -22.00 -42.22
N LYS A 3 -55.96 -22.28 -40.94
CA LYS A 3 -55.19 -21.39 -40.06
C LYS A 3 -54.07 -22.21 -39.42
N PHE A 4 -52.87 -21.93 -39.92
CA PHE A 4 -51.60 -22.34 -39.35
C PHE A 4 -51.44 -21.71 -37.97
N VAL A 5 -51.09 -22.51 -36.97
CA VAL A 5 -50.53 -22.04 -35.70
C VAL A 5 -49.03 -22.36 -35.76
N PRO A 6 -48.12 -21.37 -35.66
CA PRO A 6 -46.70 -21.67 -35.60
C PRO A 6 -46.33 -22.11 -34.17
N LEU A 7 -45.68 -23.27 -34.11
CA LEU A 7 -45.06 -23.86 -32.94
C LEU A 7 -43.80 -23.04 -32.60
N PHE A 8 -43.85 -22.17 -31.60
CA PHE A 8 -42.64 -21.60 -30.99
C PHE A 8 -42.05 -22.63 -30.02
N ALA A 9 -41.05 -23.37 -30.48
CA ALA A 9 -40.19 -24.14 -29.59
C ALA A 9 -39.24 -23.17 -28.88
N LEU A 10 -39.56 -22.82 -27.64
CA LEU A 10 -38.66 -22.10 -26.74
C LEU A 10 -37.63 -23.13 -26.22
N THR A 11 -36.49 -23.24 -26.89
CA THR A 11 -35.34 -23.99 -26.35
C THR A 11 -34.70 -23.15 -25.26
N ALA A 12 -35.17 -23.29 -24.02
CA ALA A 12 -34.48 -22.79 -22.85
C ALA A 12 -33.18 -23.60 -22.68
N VAL A 13 -32.07 -23.04 -23.15
CA VAL A 13 -30.74 -23.51 -22.75
C VAL A 13 -30.58 -23.15 -21.28
N ILE A 14 -30.85 -24.10 -20.40
CA ILE A 14 -30.41 -24.05 -19.01
C ILE A 14 -28.89 -24.17 -19.07
N ALA A 15 -28.21 -23.03 -19.13
CA ALA A 15 -26.81 -22.98 -18.76
C ALA A 15 -26.76 -23.29 -17.26
N CYS A 16 -26.49 -24.55 -16.91
CA CYS A 16 -25.98 -24.90 -15.59
C CYS A 16 -24.63 -24.20 -15.44
N LEU A 17 -24.67 -22.92 -15.07
CA LEU A 17 -23.53 -22.23 -14.48
C LEU A 17 -23.28 -22.95 -13.15
N THR A 18 -22.41 -23.95 -13.18
CA THR A 18 -21.74 -24.41 -11.98
C THR A 18 -20.90 -23.23 -11.53
N THR A 19 -21.43 -22.39 -10.64
CA THR A 19 -20.59 -21.47 -9.90
C THR A 19 -19.63 -22.34 -9.09
N ALA A 20 -18.40 -22.46 -9.58
CA ALA A 20 -17.34 -23.09 -8.82
C ALA A 20 -17.30 -22.39 -7.47
N ARG A 21 -17.50 -23.15 -6.39
CA ARG A 21 -17.50 -22.60 -5.04
C ARG A 21 -16.07 -22.13 -4.75
N ALA A 22 -15.94 -20.87 -4.35
CA ALA A 22 -14.71 -20.30 -3.81
C ALA A 22 -14.03 -21.28 -2.84
N ALA A 23 -12.79 -21.65 -3.15
CA ALA A 23 -12.00 -22.58 -2.37
C ALA A 23 -11.19 -21.85 -1.29
N ILE A 24 -10.86 -22.57 -0.22
CA ILE A 24 -9.86 -22.15 0.76
C ILE A 24 -8.62 -23.00 0.52
N ILE A 25 -7.54 -22.38 0.03
CA ILE A 25 -6.26 -23.03 -0.22
C ILE A 25 -5.37 -22.76 1.00
N THR A 26 -5.09 -23.80 1.79
CA THR A 26 -4.36 -23.65 3.06
C THR A 26 -2.87 -23.91 2.88
N VAL A 27 -2.05 -22.88 3.08
CA VAL A 27 -0.60 -23.00 3.20
C VAL A 27 -0.26 -23.67 4.53
N ASN A 28 0.50 -24.76 4.48
CA ASN A 28 0.80 -25.60 5.65
C ASN A 28 2.31 -25.88 5.85
N THR A 29 3.17 -25.20 5.07
CA THR A 29 4.62 -25.28 5.19
C THR A 29 5.25 -23.93 4.85
N GLU A 30 6.35 -23.59 5.52
CA GLU A 30 7.15 -22.39 5.23
C GLU A 30 8.03 -22.59 3.99
N ASP A 31 8.34 -23.85 3.66
CA ASP A 31 9.27 -24.21 2.59
C ASP A 31 8.61 -24.08 1.20
N ASN A 32 8.88 -22.95 0.55
CA ASN A 32 8.46 -22.67 -0.82
C ASN A 32 9.14 -23.54 -1.89
N THR A 33 10.02 -24.47 -1.51
CA THR A 33 10.66 -25.44 -2.41
C THR A 33 10.15 -26.88 -2.22
N ASP A 34 9.36 -27.15 -1.17
CA ASP A 34 8.79 -28.46 -0.91
C ASP A 34 7.43 -28.64 -1.60
N PHE A 35 7.41 -29.42 -2.69
CA PHE A 35 6.22 -29.79 -3.46
C PHE A 35 5.78 -31.24 -3.21
N SER A 36 6.22 -31.85 -2.11
CA SER A 36 5.86 -33.23 -1.76
C SER A 36 4.38 -33.37 -1.42
N ALA A 37 3.87 -34.60 -1.53
CA ALA A 37 2.46 -34.88 -1.27
C ALA A 37 2.05 -34.50 0.16
N GLY A 38 0.91 -33.81 0.30
CA GLY A 38 0.40 -33.34 1.60
C GLY A 38 0.96 -31.98 2.04
N LYS A 39 1.90 -31.41 1.28
CA LYS A 39 2.42 -30.05 1.50
C LYS A 39 1.77 -29.08 0.54
N THR A 40 1.47 -27.88 1.04
CA THR A 40 1.01 -26.76 0.25
C THR A 40 1.78 -25.54 0.74
N ASN A 41 2.78 -25.13 -0.03
CA ASN A 41 3.51 -23.90 0.19
C ASN A 41 2.81 -22.72 -0.51
N LEU A 42 3.28 -21.49 -0.28
CA LEU A 42 2.64 -20.31 -0.85
C LEU A 42 2.74 -20.28 -2.38
N VAL A 43 3.84 -20.79 -2.95
CA VAL A 43 3.99 -20.94 -4.42
C VAL A 43 2.87 -21.79 -5.00
N THR A 44 2.61 -22.95 -4.41
CA THR A 44 1.56 -23.88 -4.84
C THR A 44 0.17 -23.26 -4.65
N ALA A 45 -0.05 -22.60 -3.52
CA ALA A 45 -1.32 -21.94 -3.23
C ALA A 45 -1.64 -20.83 -4.25
N ILE A 46 -0.68 -19.94 -4.50
CA ILE A 46 -0.84 -18.89 -5.50
C ILE A 46 -1.05 -19.49 -6.88
N ASN A 47 -0.27 -20.50 -7.29
CA ASN A 47 -0.40 -21.16 -8.60
C ASN A 47 -1.76 -21.84 -8.83
N SER A 48 -2.45 -22.19 -7.75
CA SER A 48 -3.73 -22.92 -7.79
C SER A 48 -4.96 -22.01 -7.67
N LEU A 49 -4.77 -20.69 -7.52
CA LEU A 49 -5.88 -19.73 -7.40
C LEU A 49 -6.81 -19.75 -8.62
N SER A 50 -8.10 -19.76 -8.30
CA SER A 50 -9.23 -19.40 -9.16
C SER A 50 -9.92 -18.14 -8.63
N ASP A 51 -10.81 -17.57 -9.42
CA ASP A 51 -11.59 -16.40 -9.00
C ASP A 51 -12.46 -16.73 -7.77
N GLY A 52 -12.41 -15.87 -6.76
CA GLY A 52 -13.14 -16.03 -5.49
C GLY A 52 -12.37 -16.77 -4.40
N ASP A 53 -11.20 -17.34 -4.69
CA ASP A 53 -10.48 -18.17 -3.73
C ASP A 53 -9.84 -17.36 -2.58
N THR A 54 -9.69 -18.04 -1.45
CA THR A 54 -8.94 -17.53 -0.29
C THR A 54 -7.69 -18.35 -0.06
N ILE A 55 -6.53 -17.69 0.04
CA ILE A 55 -5.32 -18.26 0.64
C ILE A 55 -5.41 -18.08 2.15
N ALA A 56 -5.41 -19.22 2.86
CA ALA A 56 -5.34 -19.30 4.30
C ALA A 56 -4.01 -19.95 4.74
N PHE A 57 -3.69 -19.86 6.02
CA PHE A 57 -2.45 -20.36 6.61
C PHE A 57 -2.76 -21.24 7.82
N ASN A 58 -2.09 -22.38 7.91
CA ASN A 58 -2.08 -23.26 9.07
C ASN A 58 -0.75 -24.02 9.09
N ILE A 59 0.34 -23.27 9.22
CA ILE A 59 1.69 -23.80 9.26
C ILE A 59 1.95 -24.32 10.69
N PRO A 60 2.37 -25.59 10.86
CA PRO A 60 2.72 -26.12 12.17
C PRO A 60 3.93 -25.40 12.76
N GLY A 61 3.88 -25.08 14.06
CA GLY A 61 4.95 -24.40 14.77
C GLY A 61 4.68 -24.29 16.27
N ALA A 62 5.63 -23.72 17.02
CA ALA A 62 5.41 -23.40 18.42
C ALA A 62 4.35 -22.30 18.57
N ALA A 63 3.66 -22.28 19.71
CA ALA A 63 2.65 -21.25 19.98
C ALA A 63 3.27 -19.85 19.90
N GLY A 64 2.68 -18.96 19.09
CA GLY A 64 3.17 -17.61 18.89
C GLY A 64 4.36 -17.48 17.93
N GLN A 65 4.86 -18.58 17.35
CA GLN A 65 5.91 -18.54 16.33
C GLN A 65 5.47 -17.69 15.13
N VAL A 66 6.40 -16.85 14.65
CA VAL A 66 6.28 -16.21 13.34
C VAL A 66 6.86 -17.16 12.31
N HIS A 67 6.13 -17.32 11.21
CA HIS A 67 6.54 -18.10 10.06
C HIS A 67 7.09 -17.17 8.98
N TYR A 68 8.36 -17.34 8.63
CA TYR A 68 9.04 -16.56 7.60
C TYR A 68 9.07 -17.36 6.31
N LEU A 69 8.24 -16.97 5.35
CA LEU A 69 8.12 -17.61 4.05
C LEU A 69 9.12 -16.94 3.11
N GLN A 70 10.29 -17.57 2.94
CA GLN A 70 11.33 -17.07 2.05
C GLN A 70 10.78 -17.00 0.62
N THR A 71 10.86 -15.82 0.00
CA THR A 71 10.46 -15.65 -1.40
C THR A 71 11.31 -16.56 -2.28
N PRO A 72 10.70 -17.41 -3.13
CA PRO A 72 11.44 -18.36 -3.96
C PRO A 72 12.28 -17.64 -5.02
N PRO A 73 13.27 -18.31 -5.62
CA PRO A 73 13.94 -17.79 -6.82
C PRO A 73 12.92 -17.39 -7.89
N ASN A 74 13.09 -16.20 -8.48
CA ASN A 74 12.18 -15.55 -9.44
C ASN A 74 10.81 -15.11 -8.89
N GLY A 75 10.60 -15.20 -7.57
CA GLY A 75 9.39 -14.72 -6.91
C GLY A 75 8.16 -15.61 -7.11
N TYR A 76 7.01 -15.09 -6.68
CA TYR A 76 5.71 -15.72 -6.87
C TYR A 76 5.13 -15.36 -8.25
N ARG A 77 4.21 -16.16 -8.80
CA ARG A 77 3.53 -15.73 -10.03
C ARG A 77 2.73 -14.44 -9.79
N ILE A 78 2.60 -13.61 -10.83
CA ILE A 78 1.70 -12.45 -10.83
C ILE A 78 0.25 -12.97 -10.74
N ILE A 79 -0.52 -12.44 -9.79
CA ILE A 79 -1.90 -12.84 -9.53
C ILE A 79 -2.83 -12.06 -10.47
N THR A 80 -3.60 -12.79 -11.28
CA THR A 80 -4.54 -12.22 -12.26
C THR A 80 -6.00 -12.51 -11.94
N ASN A 81 -6.26 -13.29 -10.91
CA ASN A 81 -7.57 -13.73 -10.48
C ASN A 81 -8.38 -12.61 -9.81
N ASN A 82 -9.71 -12.68 -9.93
CA ASN A 82 -10.63 -11.78 -9.27
C ASN A 82 -11.09 -12.31 -7.90
N ASN A 83 -11.54 -11.42 -7.02
CA ASN A 83 -12.14 -11.76 -5.72
C ASN A 83 -11.22 -12.64 -4.84
N VAL A 84 -9.91 -12.46 -4.97
CA VAL A 84 -8.93 -13.23 -4.19
C VAL A 84 -8.74 -12.60 -2.83
N LYS A 85 -8.72 -13.44 -1.80
CA LYS A 85 -8.33 -13.06 -0.45
C LYS A 85 -7.04 -13.76 -0.03
N ILE A 86 -6.09 -13.02 0.54
CA ILE A 86 -4.91 -13.57 1.19
C ILE A 86 -4.99 -13.15 2.66
N ASP A 87 -5.25 -14.12 3.55
CA ASP A 87 -5.61 -13.84 4.94
C ASP A 87 -4.61 -14.45 5.93
N GLY A 88 -3.58 -13.68 6.30
CA GLY A 88 -2.60 -14.09 7.29
C GLY A 88 -3.17 -14.29 8.70
N TYR A 89 -4.34 -13.70 9.02
CA TYR A 89 -5.00 -13.91 10.32
C TYR A 89 -5.64 -15.30 10.48
N THR A 90 -5.65 -16.10 9.41
CA THR A 90 -6.06 -17.51 9.50
C THR A 90 -5.03 -18.40 10.20
N GLN A 91 -3.76 -17.97 10.25
CA GLN A 91 -2.71 -18.68 10.97
C GLN A 91 -3.06 -18.77 12.47
N PRO A 92 -3.01 -19.96 13.09
CA PRO A 92 -3.23 -20.09 14.53
C PRO A 92 -2.41 -19.11 15.35
N THR A 93 -3.06 -18.51 16.36
CA THR A 93 -2.51 -17.47 17.26
C THR A 93 -2.27 -16.09 16.66
N ALA A 94 -2.54 -15.90 15.36
CA ALA A 94 -2.63 -14.57 14.78
C ALA A 94 -3.92 -13.88 15.24
N THR A 95 -3.85 -12.59 15.54
CA THR A 95 -5.03 -11.79 15.94
C THR A 95 -4.95 -10.40 15.34
N PRO A 96 -6.05 -9.87 14.77
CA PRO A 96 -6.08 -8.49 14.31
C PRO A 96 -5.99 -7.51 15.48
N ASN A 97 -5.67 -6.26 15.15
CA ASN A 97 -5.69 -5.19 16.14
C ASN A 97 -7.12 -4.93 16.65
N THR A 98 -7.23 -4.58 17.93
CA THR A 98 -8.50 -4.21 18.58
C THR A 98 -8.44 -2.85 19.28
N ASN A 99 -7.24 -2.26 19.39
CA ASN A 99 -7.02 -0.96 20.00
C ASN A 99 -7.44 0.16 19.05
N PRO A 100 -7.94 1.31 19.55
CA PRO A 100 -8.22 2.48 18.71
C PRO A 100 -6.93 3.05 18.10
N ILE A 101 -7.05 3.90 17.08
CA ILE A 101 -5.88 4.42 16.35
C ILE A 101 -4.92 5.24 17.23
N HIS A 102 -5.45 5.88 18.28
CA HIS A 102 -4.68 6.61 19.29
C HIS A 102 -4.19 5.72 20.45
N ALA A 103 -3.86 4.47 20.16
CA ALA A 103 -3.23 3.54 21.08
C ALA A 103 -2.26 2.61 20.33
N ALA A 104 -1.40 1.91 21.08
CA ALA A 104 -0.48 0.94 20.50
C ALA A 104 -1.23 -0.12 19.68
N ASN A 105 -0.75 -0.43 18.48
CA ASN A 105 -1.28 -1.48 17.62
C ASN A 105 -0.94 -2.86 18.24
N ASN A 106 -1.97 -3.59 18.65
CA ASN A 106 -1.82 -4.87 19.34
C ASN A 106 -1.99 -6.10 18.43
N ALA A 107 -1.97 -5.91 17.11
CA ALA A 107 -2.04 -7.02 16.17
C ALA A 107 -0.93 -8.04 16.42
N LYS A 108 -1.26 -9.32 16.30
CA LYS A 108 -0.30 -10.42 16.31
C LYS A 108 -0.24 -11.00 14.92
N ILE A 109 0.74 -10.55 14.16
CA ILE A 109 1.03 -11.09 12.83
C ILE A 109 1.90 -12.34 12.99
N LYS A 110 1.61 -13.37 12.19
CA LYS A 110 2.32 -14.67 12.27
C LYS A 110 2.85 -15.17 10.94
N ILE A 111 2.50 -14.52 9.83
CA ILE A 111 3.01 -14.83 8.50
C ILE A 111 3.82 -13.64 8.02
N CYS A 112 5.11 -13.86 7.78
CA CYS A 112 6.01 -12.88 7.18
C CYS A 112 6.40 -13.37 5.79
N LEU A 113 6.10 -12.58 4.76
CA LEU A 113 6.68 -12.76 3.44
C LEU A 113 8.08 -12.15 3.47
N ASP A 114 9.10 -12.99 3.30
CA ASP A 114 10.48 -12.62 3.57
C ASP A 114 11.31 -12.67 2.28
N SER A 115 11.47 -11.50 1.68
CA SER A 115 12.33 -11.23 0.51
C SER A 115 13.69 -10.68 0.91
N ARG A 116 14.15 -10.84 2.17
CA ARG A 116 15.52 -10.45 2.57
C ARG A 116 16.60 -11.26 1.87
N ASN A 117 16.23 -12.38 1.26
CA ASN A 117 17.09 -13.17 0.38
C ASN A 117 17.32 -12.54 -1.01
N GLY A 118 16.75 -11.35 -1.28
CA GLY A 118 16.92 -10.61 -2.53
C GLY A 118 16.05 -11.10 -3.69
N ASN A 119 15.14 -12.05 -3.45
CA ASN A 119 14.22 -12.54 -4.47
C ASN A 119 12.91 -11.73 -4.50
N GLY A 120 12.35 -11.60 -5.69
CA GLY A 120 11.04 -10.99 -5.95
C GLY A 120 10.57 -11.36 -7.36
N THR A 121 9.33 -10.99 -7.65
CA THR A 121 8.69 -11.18 -8.95
C THR A 121 8.94 -9.98 -9.83
N ASP A 122 9.61 -10.16 -10.96
CA ASP A 122 9.78 -9.11 -11.96
C ASP A 122 8.43 -8.71 -12.58
N MET A 123 8.00 -7.47 -12.31
CA MET A 123 6.73 -6.91 -12.79
C MET A 123 6.78 -6.50 -14.26
N GLY A 124 7.97 -6.34 -14.86
CA GLY A 124 8.11 -6.13 -16.31
C GLY A 124 7.52 -7.29 -17.11
N ASN A 125 7.49 -8.51 -16.55
CA ASN A 125 6.87 -9.67 -17.18
C ASN A 125 5.36 -9.55 -17.41
N ILE A 126 4.69 -8.50 -16.91
CA ILE A 126 3.30 -8.18 -17.28
C ILE A 126 3.16 -8.03 -18.80
N GLU A 127 4.20 -7.61 -19.52
CA GLU A 127 4.17 -7.51 -20.98
C GLU A 127 3.82 -8.84 -21.68
N SER A 128 4.11 -9.97 -21.02
CA SER A 128 3.74 -11.31 -21.50
C SER A 128 2.30 -11.72 -21.17
N LEU A 129 1.63 -10.96 -20.30
CA LEU A 129 0.28 -11.21 -19.81
C LEU A 129 -0.78 -10.30 -20.45
N GLY A 130 -0.40 -9.17 -21.03
CA GLY A 130 -1.28 -8.22 -21.71
C GLY A 130 -0.96 -8.02 -23.20
N PRO A 131 -1.67 -7.10 -23.89
CA PRO A 131 -1.37 -6.75 -25.26
C PRO A 131 0.09 -6.26 -25.48
N PRO A 132 0.76 -6.69 -26.56
CA PRO A 132 2.15 -6.31 -26.80
C PRO A 132 2.30 -4.82 -27.13
N GLY A 133 3.40 -4.20 -26.69
CA GLY A 133 3.76 -2.81 -27.01
C GLY A 133 3.07 -1.74 -26.17
N GLU A 134 2.28 -2.13 -25.18
CA GLU A 134 1.68 -1.22 -24.20
C GLU A 134 2.62 -0.97 -23.01
N ASN A 135 2.37 0.09 -22.25
CA ASN A 135 3.13 0.42 -21.05
C ASN A 135 2.29 0.10 -19.81
N TYR A 136 2.74 -0.88 -19.01
CA TYR A 136 2.01 -1.38 -17.85
C TYR A 136 2.34 -0.65 -16.54
N GLY A 137 3.14 0.41 -16.60
CA GLY A 137 3.57 1.18 -15.44
C GLY A 137 4.76 0.58 -14.70
N PHE A 138 5.16 -0.67 -14.98
CA PHE A 138 6.30 -1.33 -14.35
C PHE A 138 7.33 -1.80 -15.40
N GLY A 139 8.62 -1.60 -15.12
CA GLY A 139 9.75 -2.10 -15.90
C GLY A 139 10.40 -3.37 -15.32
N HIS A 140 11.36 -3.96 -16.04
CA HIS A 140 12.03 -5.23 -15.67
C HIS A 140 12.88 -5.17 -14.39
N CYS A 141 13.16 -3.97 -13.89
CA CYS A 141 13.91 -3.75 -12.65
C CYS A 141 13.02 -3.42 -11.46
N GLU A 142 11.70 -3.43 -11.65
CA GLU A 142 10.72 -3.22 -10.61
C GLU A 142 10.11 -4.57 -10.23
N TRP A 143 10.52 -5.06 -9.07
CA TRP A 143 10.09 -6.36 -8.58
C TRP A 143 9.05 -6.18 -7.48
N ALA A 144 8.27 -7.22 -7.21
CA ALA A 144 7.30 -7.22 -6.12
C ALA A 144 7.48 -8.46 -5.24
N VAL A 145 7.19 -8.35 -3.95
CA VAL A 145 6.95 -9.53 -3.11
C VAL A 145 5.65 -10.19 -3.58
N LEU A 146 4.57 -9.42 -3.74
CA LEU A 146 3.35 -9.88 -4.42
C LEU A 146 2.94 -8.91 -5.53
N GLY A 147 2.87 -9.41 -6.76
CA GLY A 147 2.41 -8.69 -7.93
C GLY A 147 0.99 -9.07 -8.32
N PHE A 148 0.17 -8.08 -8.64
CA PHE A 148 -1.22 -8.23 -9.09
C PHE A 148 -1.41 -7.55 -10.43
N PHE A 149 -2.09 -8.22 -11.36
CA PHE A 149 -2.36 -7.68 -12.68
C PHE A 149 -3.79 -7.95 -13.12
N GLY A 150 -4.58 -6.88 -13.22
CA GLY A 150 -5.93 -6.92 -13.77
C GLY A 150 -7.02 -7.50 -12.85
N GLY A 151 -6.66 -8.34 -11.89
CA GLY A 151 -7.57 -8.94 -10.90
C GLY A 151 -8.27 -7.88 -10.05
N THR A 152 -9.59 -7.97 -9.94
CA THR A 152 -10.45 -7.02 -9.19
C THR A 152 -10.89 -7.60 -7.85
N ASN A 153 -11.17 -6.75 -6.86
CA ASN A 153 -11.65 -7.13 -5.53
C ASN A 153 -10.64 -7.99 -4.77
N LEU A 154 -9.40 -7.50 -4.69
CA LEU A 154 -8.27 -8.19 -4.05
C LEU A 154 -8.20 -7.77 -2.58
N ASN A 155 -8.20 -8.72 -1.64
CA ASN A 155 -8.08 -8.44 -0.21
C ASN A 155 -6.82 -9.07 0.37
N ILE A 156 -5.88 -8.24 0.82
CA ILE A 156 -4.60 -8.66 1.39
C ILE A 156 -4.60 -8.20 2.85
N LYS A 157 -4.55 -9.16 3.78
CA LYS A 157 -4.56 -8.81 5.20
C LYS A 157 -3.75 -9.70 6.12
N GLY A 158 -3.31 -9.13 7.24
CA GLY A 158 -2.66 -9.87 8.32
C GLY A 158 -1.29 -10.42 7.98
N LEU A 159 -0.57 -9.80 7.04
CA LEU A 159 0.76 -10.21 6.60
C LEU A 159 1.81 -9.23 7.11
N ALA A 160 2.99 -9.76 7.43
CA ALA A 160 4.21 -8.97 7.51
C ALA A 160 4.98 -9.07 6.19
N ILE A 161 5.66 -8.01 5.78
CA ILE A 161 6.51 -7.99 4.59
C ILE A 161 7.87 -7.40 4.96
N LEU A 162 8.93 -8.19 4.74
CA LEU A 162 10.33 -7.76 4.87
C LEU A 162 11.04 -8.04 3.55
N THR A 163 11.94 -7.15 3.14
CA THR A 163 12.70 -7.33 1.89
C THR A 163 14.15 -6.93 2.08
N ALA A 164 15.02 -7.38 1.17
CA ALA A 164 16.25 -6.65 0.92
C ALA A 164 15.87 -5.33 0.22
N PRO A 165 16.47 -4.19 0.58
CA PRO A 165 16.18 -2.94 -0.10
C PRO A 165 16.87 -2.89 -1.46
N ALA A 166 16.44 -1.94 -2.29
CA ALA A 166 17.20 -1.52 -3.45
C ALA A 166 18.44 -0.76 -2.94
N VAL A 167 19.64 -1.34 -3.10
CA VAL A 167 20.88 -0.59 -2.88
C VAL A 167 21.81 -0.92 -4.03
N ASP A 168 21.93 -0.02 -5.00
CA ASP A 168 23.15 0.02 -5.80
C ASP A 168 24.22 0.71 -4.94
N PRO A 169 25.20 -0.02 -4.37
CA PRO A 169 26.23 0.58 -3.54
C PRO A 169 27.13 1.57 -4.30
N ASN A 170 27.01 1.65 -5.64
CA ASN A 170 27.83 2.50 -6.49
C ASN A 170 27.05 3.68 -7.11
N LYS A 171 25.73 3.75 -6.97
CA LYS A 171 24.93 4.91 -7.37
C LYS A 171 24.46 5.64 -6.12
N ASN A 172 25.03 6.81 -5.90
CA ASN A 172 24.59 7.84 -4.95
C ASN A 172 23.29 8.53 -5.38
N ASP A 173 22.48 7.86 -6.21
CA ASP A 173 21.25 8.40 -6.73
C ASP A 173 20.11 7.97 -5.82
N THR A 174 19.48 8.96 -5.19
CA THR A 174 18.25 8.80 -4.42
C THR A 174 17.06 8.44 -5.31
N SER A 175 17.22 8.40 -6.65
CA SER A 175 16.26 7.79 -7.55
C SER A 175 16.29 6.27 -7.36
N LEU A 176 15.44 5.82 -6.44
CA LEU A 176 15.08 4.41 -6.34
C LEU A 176 14.47 4.03 -7.69
N CYS A 177 15.26 3.34 -8.53
CA CYS A 177 14.78 2.56 -9.67
C CYS A 177 14.24 3.41 -10.82
N ASN A 178 15.01 3.59 -11.89
CA ASN A 178 14.45 4.19 -13.10
C ASN A 178 13.56 3.15 -13.82
N PRO A 179 12.23 3.37 -13.95
CA PRO A 179 11.31 2.45 -14.63
C PRO A 179 11.62 2.27 -16.14
N SER A 180 12.50 3.10 -16.69
CA SER A 180 12.96 3.00 -18.09
C SER A 180 14.27 2.22 -18.29
N ASP A 181 14.92 1.73 -17.22
CA ASP A 181 16.13 0.93 -17.36
C ASP A 181 15.78 -0.52 -17.75
N SER A 182 16.04 -0.86 -19.01
CA SER A 182 15.73 -2.17 -19.61
C SER A 182 16.76 -3.26 -19.29
N GLY A 183 17.89 -2.88 -18.67
CA GLY A 183 18.87 -3.82 -18.14
C GLY A 183 19.21 -3.39 -16.74
N CYS A 184 18.86 -4.18 -15.74
CA CYS A 184 19.11 -3.83 -14.35
C CYS A 184 20.62 -3.72 -14.11
N GLY A 185 21.16 -2.51 -14.27
CA GLY A 185 22.57 -2.19 -14.04
C GLY A 185 22.96 -2.18 -12.56
N GLY A 186 22.02 -2.57 -11.68
CA GLY A 186 22.11 -2.71 -10.24
C GLY A 186 21.06 -3.71 -9.72
N PRO A 187 20.99 -3.95 -8.40
CA PRO A 187 20.03 -4.89 -7.83
C PRO A 187 18.58 -4.44 -8.09
N PRO A 188 17.66 -5.40 -8.21
CA PRO A 188 16.27 -5.11 -8.51
C PRO A 188 15.58 -4.39 -7.35
N CYS A 189 14.57 -3.63 -7.70
CA CYS A 189 13.82 -2.84 -6.75
C CYS A 189 12.60 -3.58 -6.26
N ILE A 190 12.77 -4.28 -5.15
CA ILE A 190 11.71 -5.11 -4.57
C ILE A 190 10.73 -4.21 -3.81
N LYS A 191 9.55 -4.07 -4.37
CA LYS A 191 8.38 -3.45 -3.77
C LYS A 191 7.62 -4.47 -2.93
N GLY A 192 6.88 -4.04 -1.92
CA GLY A 192 6.06 -4.95 -1.11
C GLY A 192 4.90 -5.52 -1.92
N LEU A 193 3.93 -4.67 -2.23
CA LEU A 193 2.75 -5.01 -3.03
C LEU A 193 2.74 -4.15 -4.30
N SER A 194 2.41 -4.72 -5.45
CA SER A 194 2.34 -3.98 -6.71
C SER A 194 1.07 -4.31 -7.49
N PHE A 195 0.31 -3.28 -7.84
CA PHE A 195 -0.95 -3.38 -8.56
C PHE A 195 -0.82 -2.77 -9.95
N ALA A 196 -1.10 -3.56 -10.97
CA ALA A 196 -1.05 -3.16 -12.36
C ALA A 196 -2.35 -3.51 -13.07
N ARG A 197 -2.65 -2.83 -14.16
CA ARG A 197 -3.87 -3.06 -14.95
C ARG A 197 -3.60 -2.93 -16.44
N ASP A 198 -4.62 -3.21 -17.23
CA ASP A 198 -4.72 -2.81 -18.64
C ASP A 198 -6.13 -2.30 -18.94
N TYR A 199 -6.48 -2.13 -20.22
CA TYR A 199 -7.84 -1.71 -20.58
C TYR A 199 -8.89 -2.77 -20.29
N PRO A 200 -8.71 -4.06 -20.68
CA PRO A 200 -9.72 -5.07 -20.43
C PRO A 200 -9.83 -5.49 -18.96
N ARG A 201 -8.77 -5.34 -18.16
CA ARG A 201 -8.73 -5.77 -16.76
C ARG A 201 -8.36 -4.59 -15.87
N SER A 202 -9.28 -4.21 -15.00
CA SER A 202 -9.23 -2.94 -14.28
C SER A 202 -8.27 -2.91 -13.09
N CYS A 203 -7.94 -4.05 -12.50
CA CYS A 203 -7.28 -4.14 -11.19
C CYS A 203 -7.90 -3.19 -10.15
N ALA A 204 -9.22 -3.22 -10.06
CA ALA A 204 -10.00 -2.31 -9.23
C ALA A 204 -10.35 -2.92 -7.86
N ASN A 205 -10.71 -2.07 -6.91
CA ASN A 205 -11.22 -2.47 -5.59
C ASN A 205 -10.24 -3.35 -4.79
N TRP A 206 -8.95 -3.03 -4.80
CA TRP A 206 -7.99 -3.72 -3.95
C TRP A 206 -7.98 -3.11 -2.54
N HIS A 207 -7.68 -3.93 -1.53
CA HIS A 207 -7.69 -3.56 -0.11
C HIS A 207 -6.51 -4.19 0.63
N VAL A 208 -5.64 -3.35 1.18
CA VAL A 208 -4.52 -3.76 2.03
C VAL A 208 -4.81 -3.34 3.47
N SER A 209 -5.01 -4.30 4.37
CA SER A 209 -5.47 -4.02 5.74
C SER A 209 -4.80 -4.90 6.79
N GLY A 210 -4.55 -4.34 7.98
CA GLY A 210 -3.99 -5.11 9.09
C GLY A 210 -2.61 -5.70 8.81
N CYS A 211 -1.83 -5.12 7.90
CA CYS A 211 -0.51 -5.59 7.47
C CYS A 211 0.62 -4.77 8.10
N TRP A 212 1.77 -5.40 8.31
CA TRP A 212 2.99 -4.76 8.81
C TRP A 212 4.07 -4.79 7.72
N ILE A 213 4.50 -3.64 7.22
CA ILE A 213 5.50 -3.57 6.14
C ILE A 213 6.78 -2.92 6.69
N ALA A 214 7.91 -3.60 6.49
CA ALA A 214 9.23 -3.28 7.06
C ALA A 214 9.29 -3.29 8.60
N VAL A 215 8.39 -4.04 9.23
CA VAL A 215 8.38 -4.30 10.67
C VAL A 215 8.39 -5.81 10.88
N ASP A 216 9.31 -6.28 11.71
CA ASP A 216 9.35 -7.70 12.05
C ASP A 216 8.26 -8.02 13.07
N PRO A 217 7.34 -8.94 12.74
CA PRO A 217 6.22 -9.27 13.61
C PRO A 217 6.63 -10.07 14.86
N ALA A 218 7.89 -10.50 14.98
CA ALA A 218 8.37 -11.18 16.17
C ALA A 218 8.53 -10.23 17.37
N ASP A 219 8.94 -8.99 17.13
CA ASP A 219 9.21 -8.00 18.18
C ASP A 219 8.64 -6.59 17.90
N GLY A 220 8.00 -6.38 16.75
CA GLY A 220 7.42 -5.09 16.39
C GLY A 220 8.47 -4.03 16.09
N GLN A 221 9.69 -4.43 15.74
CA GLN A 221 10.80 -3.53 15.47
C GLN A 221 11.23 -3.57 14.00
N ILE A 222 11.96 -2.54 13.58
CA ILE A 222 12.69 -2.57 12.32
C ILE A 222 13.80 -3.64 12.41
N LYS A 223 14.06 -4.32 11.29
CA LYS A 223 15.22 -5.19 11.14
C LYS A 223 16.24 -4.60 10.19
N TYR A 224 17.49 -4.95 10.45
CA TYR A 224 18.61 -4.67 9.57
C TYR A 224 19.02 -5.96 8.87
N LEU A 225 19.59 -5.82 7.68
CA LEU A 225 20.29 -6.90 7.02
C LEU A 225 21.58 -7.25 7.75
N ALA A 226 22.30 -8.27 7.27
CA ALA A 226 23.51 -8.78 7.88
C ALA A 226 24.66 -7.74 7.98
N ASP A 227 24.61 -6.66 7.20
CA ASP A 227 25.58 -5.55 7.30
C ASP A 227 25.36 -4.64 8.53
N GLY A 228 24.22 -4.77 9.21
CA GLY A 228 23.88 -4.00 10.41
C GLY A 228 23.52 -2.53 10.16
N THR A 229 23.48 -2.07 8.92
CA THR A 229 23.19 -0.66 8.56
C THR A 229 21.98 -0.54 7.65
N THR A 230 21.78 -1.53 6.79
CA THR A 230 20.75 -1.53 5.76
C THR A 230 19.44 -2.04 6.33
N VAL A 231 18.38 -1.25 6.23
CA VAL A 231 17.06 -1.62 6.76
C VAL A 231 16.39 -2.65 5.84
N ALA A 232 15.75 -3.65 6.44
CA ALA A 232 14.99 -4.69 5.73
C ALA A 232 13.61 -4.19 5.26
N ALA A 233 13.60 -3.13 4.44
CA ALA A 233 12.42 -2.49 3.91
C ALA A 233 12.34 -2.61 2.39
N PRO A 234 11.12 -2.72 1.82
CA PRO A 234 10.95 -2.65 0.38
C PRO A 234 11.38 -1.29 -0.15
N ALA A 235 11.74 -1.23 -1.43
CA ALA A 235 12.01 0.04 -2.10
C ALA A 235 10.77 0.95 -2.03
N ILE A 236 9.58 0.36 -2.23
CA ILE A 236 8.26 1.00 -2.07
C ILE A 236 7.36 -0.03 -1.38
N ALA A 237 6.64 0.35 -0.33
CA ALA A 237 5.81 -0.60 0.41
C ALA A 237 4.59 -1.05 -0.40
N ILE A 238 3.87 -0.11 -1.02
CA ILE A 238 2.73 -0.38 -1.91
C ILE A 238 2.85 0.48 -3.16
N ALA A 239 2.76 -0.12 -4.34
CA ALA A 239 2.83 0.58 -5.62
C ALA A 239 1.61 0.32 -6.50
N ALA A 240 1.08 1.36 -7.14
CA ALA A 240 0.01 1.23 -8.13
C ALA A 240 0.19 2.24 -9.26
N TYR A 241 0.67 1.78 -10.41
CA TYR A 241 1.01 2.67 -11.54
C TYR A 241 0.04 2.54 -12.70
N ARG A 242 -0.07 3.62 -13.47
CA ARG A 242 -1.01 3.68 -14.59
C ARG A 242 -0.52 2.83 -15.76
N HIS A 243 -1.47 2.24 -16.45
CA HIS A 243 -1.28 1.66 -17.77
C HIS A 243 -1.49 2.72 -18.85
N ARG A 244 -0.76 2.62 -19.96
CA ARG A 244 -0.97 3.40 -21.18
C ARG A 244 -0.94 2.48 -22.38
N ASP A 245 -1.75 2.80 -23.38
CA ASP A 245 -1.69 2.14 -24.69
C ASP A 245 -0.32 2.35 -25.38
N ALA A 246 -0.10 1.65 -26.49
CA ALA A 246 1.11 1.80 -27.30
C ALA A 246 1.34 3.24 -27.79
N SER A 247 0.29 4.07 -27.87
CA SER A 247 0.39 5.49 -28.22
C SER A 247 0.82 6.38 -27.04
N SER A 248 0.91 5.82 -25.83
CA SER A 248 1.20 6.51 -24.57
C SER A 248 0.23 7.65 -24.22
N SER A 249 -0.94 7.70 -24.85
CA SER A 249 -1.84 8.86 -24.77
C SER A 249 -3.05 8.65 -23.86
N ASN A 250 -3.40 7.39 -23.60
CA ASN A 250 -4.62 7.03 -22.89
C ASN A 250 -4.27 6.36 -21.55
N PRO A 251 -4.14 7.11 -20.44
CA PRO A 251 -3.82 6.50 -19.15
C PRO A 251 -5.06 5.86 -18.50
N VAL A 252 -4.89 4.69 -17.89
CA VAL A 252 -5.88 4.07 -16.99
C VAL A 252 -5.19 3.61 -15.71
N TYR A 253 -5.89 3.72 -14.58
CA TYR A 253 -5.29 3.56 -13.25
C TYR A 253 -5.86 2.34 -12.48
N PRO A 254 -5.04 1.60 -11.70
CA PRO A 254 -5.50 0.53 -10.81
C PRO A 254 -6.34 1.07 -9.64
N GLN A 255 -7.62 1.36 -9.89
CA GLN A 255 -8.48 2.08 -8.94
C GLN A 255 -9.94 1.59 -8.95
N PRO A 256 -10.69 1.78 -7.85
CA PRO A 256 -10.26 2.37 -6.57
C PRO A 256 -9.37 1.42 -5.76
N GLY A 257 -8.68 1.97 -4.77
CA GLY A 257 -7.80 1.23 -3.86
C GLY A 257 -7.91 1.72 -2.41
N ILE A 258 -7.79 0.79 -1.46
CA ILE A 258 -7.91 1.07 -0.03
C ILE A 258 -6.67 0.58 0.71
N ILE A 259 -6.07 1.47 1.51
CA ILE A 259 -4.98 1.15 2.43
C ILE A 259 -5.48 1.48 3.85
N GLY A 260 -5.72 0.43 4.62
CA GLY A 260 -6.21 0.51 5.99
C GLY A 260 -7.73 0.45 6.05
N VAL A 261 -8.37 1.36 6.78
CA VAL A 261 -9.81 1.32 7.09
C VAL A 261 -10.66 1.61 5.85
N ALA A 262 -11.52 0.67 5.49
CA ALA A 262 -12.54 0.86 4.45
C ALA A 262 -13.71 1.72 4.96
N ALA A 263 -14.34 2.44 4.03
CA ALA A 263 -15.57 3.22 4.32
C ALA A 263 -16.66 2.31 4.90
N GLY A 264 -17.27 2.73 6.01
CA GLY A 264 -18.30 1.97 6.71
C GLY A 264 -17.83 0.61 7.25
N SER A 265 -16.53 0.45 7.55
CA SER A 265 -16.01 -0.82 8.05
C SER A 265 -16.73 -1.24 9.34
N SER A 266 -17.17 -2.50 9.38
CA SER A 266 -17.75 -3.10 10.58
C SER A 266 -16.70 -3.49 11.64
N ASN A 267 -15.41 -3.43 11.30
CA ASN A 267 -14.31 -3.75 12.21
C ASN A 267 -13.06 -2.90 11.87
N PRO A 268 -13.14 -1.57 11.95
CA PRO A 268 -12.11 -0.66 11.43
C PRO A 268 -10.75 -0.90 12.08
N ARG A 269 -10.72 -1.16 13.39
CA ARG A 269 -9.49 -1.39 14.15
C ARG A 269 -8.69 -2.60 13.68
N ALA A 270 -9.36 -3.61 13.12
CA ALA A 270 -8.69 -4.79 12.57
C ALA A 270 -7.94 -4.50 11.27
N GLU A 271 -8.19 -3.34 10.66
CA GLU A 271 -7.68 -2.96 9.35
C GLU A 271 -6.44 -2.08 9.41
N PHE A 272 -5.99 -1.68 10.61
CA PHE A 272 -4.84 -0.78 10.75
C PHE A 272 -3.54 -1.39 10.25
N ASN A 273 -2.89 -0.73 9.31
CA ASN A 273 -1.55 -1.10 8.87
C ASN A 273 -0.47 -0.39 9.69
N VAL A 274 0.71 -1.00 9.74
CA VAL A 274 1.95 -0.35 10.21
C VAL A 274 2.95 -0.39 9.06
N ILE A 275 3.31 0.76 8.52
CA ILE A 275 4.13 0.87 7.32
C ILE A 275 5.32 1.78 7.61
N ILE A 276 6.50 1.16 7.64
CA ILE A 276 7.76 1.82 7.95
C ILE A 276 8.57 1.90 6.66
N ASN A 277 8.30 2.90 5.84
CA ASN A 277 9.07 3.09 4.60
C ASN A 277 9.13 4.57 4.21
N GLY A 278 10.18 4.98 3.51
CA GLY A 278 10.28 6.33 2.94
C GLY A 278 9.33 6.53 1.75
N TYR A 279 9.13 5.50 0.92
CA TYR A 279 8.00 5.38 -0.01
C TYR A 279 6.98 4.38 0.54
N GLY A 280 6.00 4.88 1.29
CA GLY A 280 4.94 4.05 1.86
C GLY A 280 3.95 3.57 0.79
N PHE A 281 3.27 4.51 0.15
CA PHE A 281 2.42 4.30 -1.00
C PHE A 281 2.90 5.20 -2.13
N ASP A 282 3.29 4.64 -3.26
CA ASP A 282 3.63 5.40 -4.46
C ASP A 282 2.71 4.98 -5.60
N SER A 283 2.01 5.96 -6.17
CA SER A 283 0.97 5.68 -7.14
C SER A 283 0.80 6.76 -8.19
N GLU A 284 0.25 6.37 -9.32
CA GLU A 284 -0.47 7.28 -10.20
C GLU A 284 -1.96 6.91 -10.16
N GLY A 285 -2.85 7.90 -10.03
CA GLY A 285 -4.29 7.69 -10.15
C GLY A 285 -5.15 8.16 -9.00
N LEU A 286 -6.45 7.93 -9.16
CA LEU A 286 -7.54 8.55 -8.43
C LEU A 286 -8.34 7.52 -7.62
N ASN A 287 -9.28 7.99 -6.80
CA ASN A 287 -10.20 7.16 -6.01
C ASN A 287 -9.48 6.25 -4.98
N TYR A 288 -8.52 6.82 -4.25
CA TYR A 288 -7.85 6.11 -3.15
C TYR A 288 -8.39 6.51 -1.79
N ARG A 289 -8.49 5.52 -0.87
CA ARG A 289 -8.74 5.74 0.56
C ARG A 289 -7.53 5.26 1.35
N ILE A 290 -6.97 6.14 2.15
CA ILE A 290 -5.78 5.89 2.96
C ILE A 290 -6.12 6.29 4.39
N SER A 291 -6.53 5.34 5.21
CA SER A 291 -7.16 5.60 6.51
C SER A 291 -6.71 4.59 7.57
N GLY A 292 -6.54 5.00 8.83
CA GLY A 292 -6.22 4.11 9.94
C GLY A 292 -4.84 3.46 9.86
N ASN A 293 -3.83 4.15 9.31
CA ASN A 293 -2.49 3.61 9.16
C ASN A 293 -1.47 4.31 10.07
N PHE A 294 -0.45 3.58 10.48
CA PHE A 294 0.77 4.11 11.10
C PHE A 294 1.85 4.22 10.02
N TRP A 295 2.27 5.44 9.69
CA TRP A 295 3.29 5.75 8.69
C TRP A 295 4.56 6.22 9.38
N GLY A 296 5.64 5.44 9.32
CA GLY A 296 6.90 5.81 9.99
C GLY A 296 6.80 5.86 11.52
N VAL A 297 5.83 5.15 12.11
CA VAL A 297 5.63 4.98 13.56
C VAL A 297 5.48 3.49 13.86
N LEU A 298 6.30 2.98 14.79
CA LEU A 298 6.28 1.57 15.17
C LEU A 298 4.93 1.18 15.83
N PRO A 299 4.63 -0.13 15.93
CA PRO A 299 3.38 -0.60 16.52
C PRO A 299 3.12 -0.13 17.97
N ASP A 300 4.16 0.28 18.71
CA ASP A 300 3.97 0.89 20.03
C ASP A 300 3.26 2.26 20.00
N GLY A 301 3.19 2.90 18.82
CA GLY A 301 2.58 4.21 18.59
C GLY A 301 3.40 5.40 19.13
N MET A 302 4.52 5.13 19.79
CA MET A 302 5.34 6.11 20.53
C MET A 302 6.75 6.26 19.97
N THR A 303 7.18 5.36 19.08
CA THR A 303 8.50 5.37 18.47
C THR A 303 8.40 5.70 16.99
N SER A 304 8.96 6.84 16.60
CA SER A 304 9.10 7.17 15.17
C SER A 304 10.29 6.46 14.55
N ALA A 305 10.07 5.90 13.37
CA ALA A 305 11.04 5.22 12.53
C ALA A 305 11.35 6.09 11.30
N ASP A 306 12.32 6.97 11.46
CA ASP A 306 12.61 8.05 10.51
C ASP A 306 13.61 7.64 9.41
N PHE A 307 13.11 7.44 8.20
CA PHE A 307 13.93 7.07 7.03
C PHE A 307 14.91 8.14 6.56
N SER A 308 14.80 9.38 7.05
CA SER A 308 15.80 10.42 6.76
C SER A 308 17.11 10.19 7.52
N VAL A 309 17.05 9.36 8.57
CA VAL A 309 18.18 8.97 9.41
C VAL A 309 18.50 7.49 9.27
N LEU A 310 17.47 6.64 9.23
CA LEU A 310 17.62 5.21 8.99
C LEU A 310 18.25 4.94 7.63
N ASN A 311 19.06 3.88 7.54
CA ASN A 311 19.82 3.54 6.35
C ASN A 311 20.62 4.74 5.75
N GLY A 312 21.06 5.67 6.61
CA GLY A 312 21.77 6.87 6.19
C GLY A 312 20.96 7.84 5.31
N GLY A 313 19.64 7.70 5.22
CA GLY A 313 18.79 8.48 4.32
C GLY A 313 18.66 7.90 2.91
N ALA A 314 19.31 6.76 2.61
CA ALA A 314 19.34 6.19 1.26
C ALA A 314 17.97 5.71 0.73
N GLN A 315 16.98 5.59 1.61
CA GLN A 315 15.61 5.17 1.28
C GLN A 315 14.56 6.18 1.76
N LEU A 316 14.94 7.45 1.90
CA LEU A 316 14.04 8.51 2.36
C LEU A 316 12.80 8.67 1.47
N GLY A 317 12.94 8.37 0.17
CA GLY A 317 11.88 8.55 -0.83
C GLY A 317 11.41 10.01 -0.93
N ASP A 318 10.30 10.22 -1.62
CA ASP A 318 9.69 11.55 -1.75
C ASP A 318 8.60 11.78 -0.70
N GLY A 319 7.91 10.73 -0.26
CA GLY A 319 7.02 10.81 0.90
C GLY A 319 6.31 9.51 1.29
N PHE A 320 5.70 9.51 2.49
CA PHE A 320 4.94 8.35 2.97
C PHE A 320 3.80 7.98 2.02
N VAL A 321 3.11 9.00 1.50
CA VAL A 321 2.06 8.86 0.49
C VAL A 321 2.42 9.74 -0.69
N GLU A 322 2.65 9.15 -1.85
CA GLU A 322 2.84 9.84 -3.12
C GLU A 322 1.76 9.42 -4.12
N ILE A 323 1.11 10.42 -4.72
CA ILE A 323 0.12 10.19 -5.77
C ILE A 323 0.29 11.20 -6.90
N GLY A 324 0.52 10.69 -8.10
CA GLY A 324 0.77 11.48 -9.31
C GLY A 324 -0.31 11.39 -10.38
N ARG A 325 -0.17 12.28 -11.36
CA ARG A 325 -0.97 12.35 -12.60
C ARG A 325 -2.38 12.83 -12.35
N ASP A 326 -3.25 11.97 -11.86
CA ASP A 326 -4.63 12.30 -11.52
C ASP A 326 -4.82 11.94 -10.05
N VAL A 327 -5.06 12.91 -9.18
CA VAL A 327 -5.19 12.70 -7.72
C VAL A 327 -6.62 12.95 -7.27
N SER A 328 -7.59 12.64 -8.13
CA SER A 328 -8.99 12.99 -7.85
C SER A 328 -9.66 12.06 -6.83
N ASN A 329 -10.62 12.57 -6.06
CA ASN A 329 -11.45 11.79 -5.13
C ASN A 329 -10.64 10.95 -4.14
N THR A 330 -9.58 11.53 -3.58
CA THR A 330 -8.68 10.85 -2.66
C THR A 330 -8.97 11.25 -1.23
N VAL A 331 -9.13 10.27 -0.34
CA VAL A 331 -9.30 10.47 1.10
C VAL A 331 -8.05 9.99 1.82
N ILE A 332 -7.43 10.87 2.60
CA ILE A 332 -6.32 10.56 3.50
C ILE A 332 -6.79 10.89 4.92
N GLY A 333 -7.19 9.86 5.65
CA GLY A 333 -7.78 9.96 6.99
C GLY A 333 -9.28 9.72 6.99
N THR A 334 -10.06 10.51 7.74
CA THR A 334 -11.52 10.36 7.80
C THR A 334 -12.24 11.05 6.65
N ASP A 335 -13.38 10.50 6.22
CA ASP A 335 -14.31 11.17 5.30
C ASP A 335 -15.51 11.84 5.99
N GLY A 336 -15.59 11.79 7.32
CA GLY A 336 -16.56 12.55 8.11
C GLY A 336 -18.01 12.06 7.95
N ASP A 337 -18.22 10.82 7.49
CA ASP A 337 -19.56 10.32 7.15
C ASP A 337 -20.41 9.93 8.37
N GLY A 338 -19.85 10.04 9.58
CA GLY A 338 -20.46 9.69 10.85
C GLY A 338 -20.30 8.21 11.22
N ILE A 339 -19.60 7.43 10.39
CA ILE A 339 -19.38 6.00 10.55
C ILE A 339 -17.88 5.77 10.70
N ASN A 340 -17.48 5.16 11.81
CA ASN A 340 -16.11 4.75 12.11
C ASN A 340 -15.01 5.84 12.03
N ASP A 341 -15.34 7.12 11.82
CA ASP A 341 -14.42 8.27 11.70
C ASP A 341 -13.30 8.32 12.74
N ALA A 342 -13.62 7.98 14.00
CA ALA A 342 -12.66 7.97 15.11
C ALA A 342 -11.51 6.96 14.94
N ASP A 343 -11.63 6.00 14.01
CA ASP A 343 -10.63 4.99 13.69
C ASP A 343 -10.02 5.20 12.29
N GLU A 344 -10.40 6.25 11.54
CA GLU A 344 -9.96 6.45 10.15
C GLU A 344 -8.75 7.38 10.00
N GLY A 345 -8.48 8.22 11.00
CA GLY A 345 -7.29 9.05 11.02
C GLY A 345 -6.01 8.24 10.83
N ASN A 346 -4.98 8.80 10.18
CA ASN A 346 -3.66 8.18 10.14
C ASN A 346 -2.72 8.79 11.19
N VAL A 347 -1.68 8.04 11.56
CA VAL A 347 -0.58 8.48 12.43
C VAL A 347 0.70 8.53 11.63
N PHE A 348 1.15 9.73 11.29
CA PHE A 348 2.39 9.97 10.57
C PHE A 348 3.52 10.36 11.54
N GLY A 349 4.66 9.69 11.38
CA GLY A 349 5.91 9.96 12.07
C GLY A 349 6.52 11.30 11.66
N GLY A 350 7.82 11.49 11.93
CA GLY A 350 8.54 12.70 11.53
C GLY A 350 9.77 12.38 10.70
N PHE A 351 10.21 13.37 9.91
CA PHE A 351 11.51 13.35 9.23
C PHE A 351 12.47 14.36 9.87
N ALA A 352 13.54 13.89 10.52
CA ALA A 352 14.50 14.75 11.21
C ALA A 352 15.45 15.47 10.26
N LYS A 353 15.73 14.88 9.08
CA LYS A 353 16.42 15.55 7.98
C LYS A 353 15.41 15.75 6.85
N GLY A 354 15.27 16.98 6.36
CA GLY A 354 14.44 17.27 5.20
C GLY A 354 14.90 16.49 3.96
N GLY A 355 14.12 16.54 2.89
CA GLY A 355 14.38 15.79 1.65
C GLY A 355 13.21 14.93 1.19
N ALA A 356 12.24 14.68 2.09
CA ALA A 356 10.93 14.11 1.78
C ALA A 356 9.81 15.00 2.36
N VAL A 357 8.58 14.69 1.98
CA VAL A 357 7.33 15.24 2.49
C VAL A 357 6.47 14.13 3.09
N MET A 358 5.42 14.45 3.85
CA MET A 358 4.53 13.38 4.35
C MET A 358 3.57 12.89 3.26
N ILE A 359 3.01 13.83 2.51
CA ILE A 359 2.10 13.59 1.39
C ILE A 359 2.62 14.38 0.18
N ASN A 360 3.01 13.67 -0.89
CA ASN A 360 3.48 14.24 -2.14
C ASN A 360 2.43 14.08 -3.24
N LEU A 361 1.87 15.18 -3.75
CA LEU A 361 0.87 15.14 -4.81
C LEU A 361 1.42 15.86 -6.04
N TYR A 362 1.28 15.33 -7.26
CA TYR A 362 1.82 16.03 -8.42
C TYR A 362 1.07 15.76 -9.72
N SER A 363 1.27 16.67 -10.69
CA SER A 363 0.53 16.71 -11.97
C SER A 363 -0.97 16.99 -11.80
N THR A 364 -1.72 17.00 -12.91
CA THR A 364 -3.15 17.36 -12.98
C THR A 364 -3.98 16.27 -13.65
N PRO A 365 -5.26 16.08 -13.24
CA PRO A 365 -6.01 16.90 -12.27
C PRO A 365 -5.75 16.55 -10.79
N GLN A 366 -6.12 17.46 -9.89
CA GLN A 366 -6.11 17.25 -8.44
C GLN A 366 -7.43 17.80 -7.88
N THR A 367 -8.48 17.00 -7.79
CA THR A 367 -9.78 17.53 -7.32
C THR A 367 -10.47 16.61 -6.33
N ASN A 368 -11.22 17.18 -5.40
CA ASN A 368 -11.98 16.44 -4.39
C ASN A 368 -11.06 15.61 -3.49
N ILE A 369 -10.04 16.27 -2.94
CA ILE A 369 -9.09 15.66 -2.01
C ILE A 369 -9.54 15.97 -0.58
N VAL A 370 -9.58 14.96 0.30
CA VAL A 370 -9.88 15.14 1.72
C VAL A 370 -8.69 14.67 2.54
N ILE A 371 -8.16 15.54 3.39
CA ILE A 371 -7.09 15.23 4.34
C ILE A 371 -7.59 15.63 5.72
N ALA A 372 -8.14 14.69 6.48
CA ALA A 372 -8.82 14.97 7.75
C ALA A 372 -8.54 13.92 8.83
N GLY A 373 -8.55 14.33 10.10
CA GLY A 373 -8.40 13.46 11.27
C GLY A 373 -7.02 12.83 11.46
N ASN A 374 -6.00 13.31 10.76
CA ASN A 374 -4.65 12.75 10.84
C ASN A 374 -3.79 13.41 11.93
N THR A 375 -2.82 12.66 12.44
CA THR A 375 -1.73 13.19 13.28
C THR A 375 -0.43 13.18 12.50
N PHE A 376 0.31 14.29 12.50
CA PHE A 376 1.55 14.47 11.75
C PHE A 376 2.67 14.92 12.68
N GLY A 377 3.73 14.11 12.81
CA GLY A 377 4.83 14.38 13.73
C GLY A 377 4.42 14.28 15.21
N VAL A 378 3.31 13.60 15.51
CA VAL A 378 2.77 13.42 16.86
C VAL A 378 2.46 11.95 17.08
N ALA A 379 2.81 11.43 18.24
CA ALA A 379 2.58 10.05 18.65
C ALA A 379 1.09 9.78 18.94
N VAL A 380 0.75 8.51 19.18
CA VAL A 380 -0.64 8.10 19.44
C VAL A 380 -1.26 8.72 20.70
N ASP A 381 -0.45 9.21 21.64
CA ASP A 381 -0.94 9.91 22.83
C ASP A 381 -1.44 11.35 22.54
N GLY A 382 -1.29 11.82 21.30
CA GLY A 382 -1.72 13.13 20.84
C GLY A 382 -0.89 14.31 21.34
N VAL A 383 0.19 14.06 22.12
CA VAL A 383 0.98 15.13 22.76
C VAL A 383 2.49 14.94 22.62
N THR A 384 2.98 13.71 22.52
CA THR A 384 4.39 13.41 22.31
C THR A 384 4.75 13.74 20.86
N ARG A 385 5.81 14.53 20.71
CA ARG A 385 6.22 15.13 19.44
C ARG A 385 7.44 14.42 18.88
N PHE A 386 7.38 14.06 17.61
CA PHE A 386 8.54 13.58 16.85
C PHE A 386 9.27 14.75 16.21
N THR A 387 10.58 14.64 16.04
CA THR A 387 11.32 15.61 15.22
C THR A 387 10.81 15.51 13.79
N ASN A 388 10.27 16.61 13.27
CA ASN A 388 9.74 16.66 11.93
C ASN A 388 10.16 17.95 11.25
N THR A 389 10.80 17.88 10.10
CA THR A 389 11.24 19.05 9.31
C THR A 389 10.61 19.08 7.92
N ALA A 390 9.83 18.05 7.57
CA ALA A 390 9.18 17.90 6.29
C ALA A 390 7.91 18.75 6.17
N ALA A 391 7.53 19.13 4.95
CA ALA A 391 6.18 19.60 4.68
C ALA A 391 5.17 18.46 4.91
N VAL A 392 3.96 18.79 5.39
CA VAL A 392 2.91 17.78 5.56
C VAL A 392 2.34 17.41 4.19
N VAL A 393 2.03 18.41 3.38
CA VAL A 393 1.60 18.21 1.99
C VAL A 393 2.42 19.09 1.06
N ASP A 394 2.84 18.53 -0.06
CA ASP A 394 3.48 19.26 -1.15
C ASP A 394 2.83 18.95 -2.50
N GLY A 395 3.02 19.89 -3.44
CA GLY A 395 2.66 19.74 -4.84
C GLY A 395 1.18 19.96 -5.18
N PHE A 396 0.45 20.69 -4.31
CA PHE A 396 -0.82 21.28 -4.71
C PHE A 396 -0.61 22.26 -5.87
N ASN A 397 -1.31 22.01 -6.98
CA ASN A 397 -1.25 22.86 -8.17
C ASN A 397 -2.41 23.88 -8.23
N SER A 398 -2.43 24.73 -9.25
CA SER A 398 -3.46 25.78 -9.42
C SER A 398 -4.88 25.29 -9.72
N GLN A 399 -5.08 23.99 -9.91
CA GLN A 399 -6.37 23.32 -10.08
C GLN A 399 -6.76 22.49 -8.85
N ALA A 400 -5.91 22.44 -7.82
CA ALA A 400 -6.13 21.62 -6.63
C ALA A 400 -7.41 22.05 -5.89
N THR A 401 -8.31 21.11 -5.64
CA THR A 401 -9.38 21.28 -4.64
C THR A 401 -9.19 20.28 -3.51
N ALA A 402 -8.94 20.80 -2.31
CA ALA A 402 -8.63 20.01 -1.14
C ALA A 402 -9.30 20.57 0.13
N GLN A 403 -9.81 19.67 0.96
CA GLN A 403 -10.16 19.90 2.35
C GLN A 403 -8.98 19.47 3.23
N PHE A 404 -8.58 20.34 4.16
CA PHE A 404 -7.59 20.02 5.17
C PHE A 404 -8.17 20.27 6.56
N GLY A 405 -8.57 19.21 7.26
CA GLY A 405 -9.29 19.28 8.52
C GLY A 405 -10.81 19.14 8.32
N SER A 406 -11.59 19.67 9.27
CA SER A 406 -13.06 19.63 9.24
C SER A 406 -13.65 20.52 8.14
N ASP A 407 -14.75 20.08 7.53
CA ASP A 407 -15.58 20.90 6.64
C ASP A 407 -16.65 21.72 7.40
N PHE A 408 -16.80 21.46 8.70
CA PHE A 408 -17.73 22.10 9.63
C PHE A 408 -19.21 21.93 9.23
N ASP A 409 -19.57 20.78 8.65
CA ASP A 409 -20.95 20.46 8.31
C ASP A 409 -21.81 20.08 9.53
N GLY A 410 -21.17 19.87 10.69
CA GLY A 410 -21.80 19.55 11.97
C GLY A 410 -21.83 18.05 12.27
N LEU A 411 -21.29 17.21 11.39
CA LEU A 411 -21.06 15.78 11.59
C LEU A 411 -19.55 15.54 11.74
N SER A 412 -19.15 14.86 12.80
CA SER A 412 -17.75 14.44 13.01
C SER A 412 -16.68 15.56 13.03
N ASP A 413 -17.05 16.85 13.02
CA ASP A 413 -16.13 18.00 13.13
C ASP A 413 -15.01 17.83 14.18
N ALA A 414 -15.33 17.20 15.31
CA ALA A 414 -14.41 16.99 16.41
C ALA A 414 -13.28 15.99 16.11
N VAL A 415 -13.48 15.06 15.18
CA VAL A 415 -12.51 14.03 14.78
C VAL A 415 -11.87 14.30 13.41
N GLU A 416 -12.43 15.21 12.61
CA GLU A 416 -11.86 15.60 11.32
C GLU A 416 -10.63 16.53 11.44
N GLY A 417 -10.39 17.12 12.61
CA GLY A 417 -9.26 18.01 12.83
C GLY A 417 -7.91 17.29 12.68
N ASN A 418 -7.04 17.77 11.78
CA ASN A 418 -5.65 17.31 11.74
C ASN A 418 -4.85 17.93 12.91
N VAL A 419 -3.96 17.14 13.51
CA VAL A 419 -2.98 17.60 14.52
C VAL A 419 -1.59 17.57 13.90
N VAL A 420 -0.91 18.72 13.88
CA VAL A 420 0.40 18.86 13.22
C VAL A 420 1.44 19.37 14.21
N PHE A 421 2.57 18.67 14.29
CA PHE A 421 3.80 19.19 14.86
C PHE A 421 4.92 19.20 13.80
N ASN A 422 5.59 20.35 13.67
CA ASN A 422 6.64 20.56 12.68
C ASN A 422 7.68 21.57 13.18
N ASN A 423 8.96 21.22 13.02
CA ASN A 423 10.17 21.96 13.37
C ASN A 423 10.80 22.70 12.16
N ASN A 424 10.18 22.67 10.97
CA ASN A 424 10.65 23.37 9.78
C ASN A 424 10.92 24.87 10.09
N PRO A 425 12.14 25.41 9.86
CA PRO A 425 12.56 26.70 10.42
C PRO A 425 11.77 27.89 9.89
N PHE A 426 10.94 28.44 10.78
CA PHE A 426 10.07 29.61 10.62
C PHE A 426 10.75 30.84 9.99
N ALA A 427 11.98 31.16 10.40
CA ALA A 427 12.64 32.43 10.07
C ALA A 427 13.31 32.49 8.69
N THR A 428 13.56 31.34 8.05
CA THR A 428 14.22 31.28 6.73
C THR A 428 13.24 31.13 5.57
N VAL A 429 12.05 30.57 5.82
CA VAL A 429 11.03 30.31 4.78
C VAL A 429 9.93 31.37 4.78
N PHE A 430 9.72 32.05 5.91
CA PHE A 430 8.79 33.16 6.06
C PHE A 430 9.55 34.42 6.54
N PRO A 431 10.15 35.21 5.63
CA PRO A 431 10.39 36.62 5.94
C PRO A 431 9.04 37.30 6.22
N ASP A 432 9.08 38.45 6.90
CA ASP A 432 7.94 39.30 7.28
C ASP A 432 6.71 39.13 6.35
N PRO A 433 5.50 38.83 6.87
CA PRO A 433 4.28 38.67 6.08
C PRO A 433 4.01 39.81 5.10
N ALA A 434 4.51 41.02 5.36
CA ALA A 434 4.42 42.16 4.45
C ALA A 434 5.22 41.98 3.13
N ALA A 435 6.08 40.97 3.04
CA ALA A 435 6.96 40.70 1.89
C ALA A 435 6.62 39.41 1.12
N ALA A 436 5.64 38.61 1.57
CA ALA A 436 5.25 37.35 0.91
C ALA A 436 4.02 37.53 0.01
N ALA A 437 4.07 36.99 -1.21
CA ALA A 437 3.03 37.17 -2.23
C ALA A 437 1.78 36.29 -2.03
N GLU A 438 1.85 35.21 -1.24
CA GLU A 438 0.74 34.28 -1.01
C GLU A 438 0.77 33.75 0.44
N PRO A 439 -0.41 33.48 1.07
CA PRO A 439 -0.47 32.89 2.39
C PRO A 439 -0.03 31.42 2.34
N ARG A 440 1.17 31.11 2.86
CA ARG A 440 1.61 29.71 3.02
C ARG A 440 1.23 29.24 4.43
N LEU A 441 0.52 28.12 4.53
CA LEU A 441 0.31 27.43 5.81
C LEU A 441 1.56 26.58 6.08
N LEU A 442 2.10 26.59 7.29
CA LEU A 442 3.32 25.87 7.73
C LEU A 442 3.37 24.37 7.32
N ALA A 443 2.20 23.77 7.08
CA ALA A 443 2.01 22.37 6.72
C ALA A 443 1.87 22.13 5.20
N LEU A 444 1.51 23.14 4.41
CA LEU A 444 1.11 22.98 3.00
C LEU A 444 2.01 23.83 2.10
N SER A 445 2.71 23.18 1.17
CA SER A 445 3.51 23.84 0.15
C SER A 445 2.70 23.97 -1.14
N PRO A 446 2.49 25.19 -1.68
CA PRO A 446 2.04 25.34 -3.06
C PRO A 446 3.22 24.98 -3.97
N GLY A 447 3.06 23.91 -4.75
CA GLY A 447 4.10 23.38 -5.65
C GLY A 447 4.49 24.33 -6.77
#